data_AF-A0A445A663-F1
#
_entry.id   AF-A0A445A663-F1
#
_cell.length_a   1.000
_cell.length_b   1.000
_cell.length_c   1.000
_cell.angle_alpha   90.00
_cell.angle_beta   90.00
_cell.angle_gamma   90.00
#
_symmetry.space_group_name_H-M   'P 1'
#
loop_
_entity.id
_entity.type
_entity.pdbx_description
1 polymer ?
#
loop_
_entity_poly.entity_id
_entity_poly.type
_entity_poly.pdbx_seq_one_letter_code
_entity_poly.pdbx_strand_id
1 'polypeptide(L)'
;MEETSSTVDDDFLLKAFFAEVSEVERDNEVLRILSCFKLNPFEYLNLPFDSSIDDVKKKYRKLSLMVHPDKCNHPQAKEAFGALAKAQQLLLDQNERDYLLSQINSAKEELRAKRKKQLKKDTASKIKSLVEEGKYDQQYEKSEEFQQELKMKVRELLTEQEWRRRKMQMRISEEEGRLKKDEEEQKEMWKRKREHEEEWEGTREKRVSSWRDFMKGGKKTKKGEIRPPKLKTEDPNKSYVQRPVKRGVFIVVLIGNILNSVCIPSIPSAE
;
A
#
# COMPACT_ATOMS: atom_id res chain seq x y z
N MET A 1 -14.25 -57.26 -51.24
CA MET A 1 -13.95 -57.37 -49.79
C MET A 1 -12.86 -56.39 -49.34
N GLU A 2 -12.36 -55.50 -50.19
CA GLU A 2 -11.31 -54.51 -49.82
C GLU A 2 -11.85 -53.18 -49.26
N GLU A 3 -13.07 -52.77 -49.60
CA GLU A 3 -13.61 -51.45 -49.19
C GLU A 3 -13.87 -51.30 -47.68
N THR A 4 -14.03 -52.41 -46.96
CA THR A 4 -14.25 -52.37 -45.49
C THR A 4 -12.95 -52.27 -44.70
N SER A 5 -11.79 -52.54 -45.31
CA SER A 5 -10.48 -52.41 -44.65
C SER A 5 -10.00 -50.95 -44.67
N SER A 6 -10.10 -50.29 -45.83
CA SER A 6 -9.64 -48.91 -46.00
C SER A 6 -10.45 -47.91 -45.18
N THR A 7 -11.77 -48.14 -45.04
CA THR A 7 -12.66 -47.26 -44.28
C THR A 7 -12.42 -47.30 -42.77
N VAL A 8 -11.91 -48.43 -42.24
CA VAL A 8 -11.53 -48.56 -40.82
C VAL A 8 -10.21 -47.84 -40.53
N ASP A 9 -9.26 -47.90 -41.47
CA ASP A 9 -8.00 -47.17 -41.38
C ASP A 9 -8.21 -45.65 -41.47
N ASP A 10 -9.14 -45.20 -42.34
CA ASP A 10 -9.52 -43.79 -42.46
C ASP A 10 -10.21 -43.25 -41.18
N ASP A 11 -11.10 -44.03 -40.55
CA ASP A 11 -11.77 -43.64 -39.30
C ASP A 11 -10.79 -43.58 -38.12
N PHE A 12 -9.83 -44.50 -38.07
CA PHE A 12 -8.75 -44.47 -37.09
C PHE A 12 -7.85 -43.24 -37.28
N LEU A 13 -7.48 -42.93 -38.52
CA LEU A 13 -6.68 -41.75 -38.86
C LEU A 13 -7.41 -40.46 -38.46
N LEU A 14 -8.71 -40.37 -38.74
CA LEU A 14 -9.54 -39.23 -38.37
C LEU A 14 -9.61 -39.05 -36.84
N LYS A 15 -9.77 -40.15 -36.10
CA LYS A 15 -9.79 -40.13 -34.62
C LYS A 15 -8.45 -39.71 -34.03
N ALA A 16 -7.33 -40.18 -34.59
CA ALA A 16 -5.99 -39.77 -34.18
C ALA A 16 -5.77 -38.26 -34.45
N PHE A 17 -6.15 -37.79 -35.63
CA PHE A 17 -6.09 -36.36 -35.97
C PHE A 17 -6.90 -35.49 -35.00
N PHE A 18 -8.15 -35.87 -34.70
CA PHE A 18 -8.95 -35.13 -33.72
C PHE A 18 -8.36 -35.15 -32.31
N ALA A 19 -7.72 -36.26 -31.91
CA ALA A 19 -7.03 -36.33 -30.62
C ALA A 19 -5.83 -35.36 -30.58
N GLU A 20 -5.04 -35.30 -31.64
CA GLU A 20 -3.91 -34.37 -31.76
C GLU A 20 -4.37 -32.90 -31.77
N VAL A 21 -5.38 -32.56 -32.56
CA VAL A 21 -5.97 -31.21 -32.57
C VAL A 21 -6.46 -30.84 -31.17
N SER A 22 -7.13 -31.77 -30.46
CA SER A 22 -7.59 -31.52 -29.10
C SER A 22 -6.47 -31.32 -28.08
N GLU A 23 -5.29 -31.89 -28.32
CA GLU A 23 -4.11 -31.71 -27.45
C GLU A 23 -3.49 -30.33 -27.69
N VAL A 24 -3.33 -29.95 -28.95
CA VAL A 24 -2.88 -28.61 -29.33
C VAL A 24 -3.83 -27.53 -28.80
N GLU A 25 -5.15 -27.75 -28.86
CA GLU A 25 -6.15 -26.84 -28.28
C GLU A 25 -6.00 -26.69 -26.75
N ARG A 26 -5.71 -27.79 -26.04
CA ARG A 26 -5.45 -27.76 -24.59
C ARG A 26 -4.20 -26.98 -24.26
N ASP A 27 -3.11 -27.21 -24.99
CA ASP A 27 -1.83 -26.53 -24.80
C ASP A 27 -1.94 -25.03 -25.09
N ASN A 28 -2.61 -24.67 -26.20
CA ASN A 28 -2.89 -23.28 -26.55
C ASN A 28 -3.70 -22.57 -25.46
N GLU A 29 -4.66 -23.26 -24.84
CA GLU A 29 -5.42 -22.68 -23.74
C GLU A 29 -4.56 -22.46 -22.48
N VAL A 30 -3.67 -23.40 -22.15
CA VAL A 30 -2.74 -23.24 -21.03
C VAL A 30 -1.87 -22.01 -21.24
N LEU A 31 -1.29 -21.85 -22.43
CA LEU A 31 -0.50 -20.68 -22.79
C LEU A 31 -1.33 -19.39 -22.75
N ARG A 32 -2.57 -19.42 -23.27
CA ARG A 32 -3.50 -18.28 -23.22
C ARG A 32 -3.74 -17.83 -21.77
N ILE A 33 -4.10 -18.76 -20.88
CA ILE A 33 -4.36 -18.48 -19.45
C ILE A 33 -3.13 -17.87 -18.79
N LEU A 34 -1.93 -18.40 -19.03
CA LEU A 34 -0.69 -17.89 -18.43
C LEU A 34 -0.29 -16.51 -18.97
N SER A 35 -0.62 -16.23 -20.23
CA SER A 35 -0.38 -14.92 -20.86
C SER A 35 -1.38 -13.83 -20.45
N CYS A 36 -2.49 -14.19 -19.78
CA CYS A 36 -3.52 -13.24 -19.36
C CYS A 36 -3.00 -12.24 -18.33
N PHE A 37 -3.64 -11.08 -18.26
CA PHE A 37 -3.24 -10.04 -17.33
C PHE A 37 -3.56 -10.42 -15.87
N LYS A 38 -2.52 -10.48 -15.02
CA LYS A 38 -2.59 -11.02 -13.65
C LYS A 38 -3.62 -10.36 -12.73
N LEU A 39 -3.94 -9.08 -12.95
CA LEU A 39 -4.88 -8.34 -12.11
C LEU A 39 -6.33 -8.42 -12.60
N ASN A 40 -6.59 -9.04 -13.75
CA ASN A 40 -7.93 -9.10 -14.33
C ASN A 40 -8.47 -10.55 -14.37
N PRO A 41 -9.33 -10.95 -13.41
CA PRO A 41 -9.92 -12.29 -13.36
C PRO A 41 -10.80 -12.66 -14.55
N PHE A 42 -11.43 -11.69 -15.22
CA PHE A 42 -12.33 -11.95 -16.36
C PHE A 42 -11.57 -12.46 -17.59
N GLU A 43 -10.32 -12.02 -17.78
CA GLU A 43 -9.47 -12.45 -18.91
C GLU A 43 -9.08 -13.93 -18.79
N TYR A 44 -8.80 -14.40 -17.57
CA TYR A 44 -8.49 -15.81 -17.32
C TYR A 44 -9.61 -16.74 -17.78
N LEU A 45 -10.87 -16.36 -17.54
CA LEU A 45 -12.04 -17.14 -17.95
C LEU A 45 -12.51 -16.83 -19.37
N ASN A 46 -11.89 -15.86 -20.04
CA ASN A 46 -12.31 -15.33 -21.34
C ASN A 46 -13.81 -14.97 -21.35
N LEU A 47 -14.22 -14.18 -20.35
CA LEU A 47 -15.59 -13.72 -20.16
C LEU A 47 -15.68 -12.21 -20.38
N PRO A 48 -16.80 -11.70 -20.94
CA PRO A 48 -17.04 -10.27 -20.96
C PRO A 48 -17.38 -9.75 -19.55
N PHE A 49 -17.16 -8.45 -19.35
CA PHE A 49 -17.28 -7.81 -18.03
C PHE A 49 -18.70 -7.79 -17.45
N ASP A 50 -19.72 -8.00 -18.28
CA ASP A 50 -21.14 -8.06 -17.93
C ASP A 50 -21.63 -9.48 -17.60
N SER A 51 -20.73 -10.48 -17.64
CA SER A 51 -21.07 -11.88 -17.36
C SER A 51 -21.63 -12.08 -15.95
N SER A 52 -22.64 -12.94 -15.80
CA SER A 52 -23.20 -13.27 -14.48
C SER A 52 -22.28 -14.20 -13.67
N ILE A 53 -22.57 -14.36 -12.38
CA ILE A 53 -21.85 -15.31 -11.51
C ILE A 53 -22.04 -16.76 -12.00
N ASP A 54 -23.19 -17.08 -12.57
CA ASP A 54 -23.45 -18.41 -13.10
C ASP A 54 -22.65 -18.70 -14.37
N ASP A 55 -22.43 -17.68 -15.21
CA ASP A 55 -21.57 -17.80 -16.39
C ASP A 55 -20.11 -18.03 -16.00
N VAL A 56 -19.64 -17.36 -14.93
CA VAL A 56 -18.33 -17.60 -14.32
C VAL A 56 -18.18 -19.07 -13.91
N LYS A 57 -19.18 -19.63 -13.21
CA LYS A 57 -19.16 -21.04 -12.79
C LYS A 57 -19.18 -22.01 -13.97
N LYS A 58 -20.04 -21.77 -14.97
CA LYS A 58 -20.14 -22.61 -16.17
C LYS A 58 -18.83 -22.61 -16.96
N LYS A 59 -18.26 -21.43 -17.17
CA LYS A 59 -17.02 -21.27 -17.93
C LYS A 59 -15.83 -21.88 -17.21
N TYR A 60 -15.74 -21.67 -15.89
CA TYR A 60 -14.73 -22.32 -15.06
C TYR A 60 -14.79 -23.85 -15.18
N ARG A 61 -15.98 -24.46 -15.07
CA ARG A 61 -16.14 -25.92 -15.21
C ARG A 61 -15.63 -26.43 -16.56
N LYS A 62 -15.94 -25.71 -17.65
CA LYS A 62 -15.47 -26.09 -18.99
C LYS A 62 -13.95 -25.99 -19.10
N LEU A 63 -13.37 -24.86 -18.68
CA LEU A 63 -11.95 -24.60 -18.81
C LEU A 63 -11.11 -25.48 -17.87
N SER A 64 -11.54 -25.66 -16.62
CA SER A 64 -10.85 -26.48 -15.63
C SER A 64 -10.71 -27.94 -16.08
N LEU A 65 -11.72 -28.50 -16.75
CA LEU A 65 -11.62 -29.84 -17.34
C LEU A 65 -10.64 -29.90 -18.52
N MET A 66 -10.55 -28.82 -19.28
CA MET A 66 -9.67 -28.72 -20.46
C MET A 66 -8.19 -28.60 -20.06
N VAL A 67 -7.89 -27.79 -19.04
CA VAL A 67 -6.53 -27.54 -18.54
C VAL A 67 -6.18 -28.36 -17.29
N HIS A 68 -6.96 -29.39 -16.99
CA HIS A 68 -6.69 -30.24 -15.82
C HIS A 68 -5.33 -30.95 -15.99
N PRO A 69 -4.46 -30.96 -14.97
CA PRO A 69 -3.11 -31.55 -15.08
C PRO A 69 -3.09 -33.07 -15.35
N ASP A 70 -4.21 -33.76 -15.12
CA ASP A 70 -4.38 -35.20 -15.46
C ASP A 70 -4.79 -35.41 -16.93
N LYS A 71 -5.42 -34.42 -17.57
CA LYS A 71 -5.92 -34.52 -18.95
C LYS A 71 -5.05 -33.78 -19.96
N CYS A 72 -4.25 -32.82 -19.51
CA CYS A 72 -3.35 -32.02 -20.33
C CYS A 72 -1.91 -32.34 -19.93
N ASN A 73 -1.10 -32.76 -20.91
CA ASN A 73 0.30 -33.16 -20.70
C ASN A 73 1.25 -31.95 -20.60
N HIS A 74 0.75 -30.71 -20.73
CA HIS A 74 1.58 -29.51 -20.70
C HIS A 74 2.26 -29.32 -19.33
N PRO A 75 3.57 -29.01 -19.29
CA PRO A 75 4.32 -28.89 -18.03
C PRO A 75 3.76 -27.82 -17.08
N GLN A 76 3.17 -26.76 -17.64
CA GLN A 76 2.57 -25.65 -16.88
C GLN A 76 1.06 -25.78 -16.63
N ALA A 77 0.43 -26.92 -16.95
CA ALA A 77 -1.02 -27.10 -16.76
C ALA A 77 -1.45 -26.85 -15.30
N LYS A 78 -0.64 -27.28 -14.33
CA LYS A 78 -0.89 -27.06 -12.89
C LYS A 78 -0.92 -25.57 -12.53
N GLU A 79 -0.02 -24.77 -13.11
CA GLU A 79 0.05 -23.33 -12.86
C GLU A 79 -1.17 -22.62 -13.46
N ALA A 80 -1.53 -22.95 -14.71
CA ALA A 80 -2.71 -22.41 -15.38
C ALA A 80 -4.00 -22.77 -14.65
N PHE A 81 -4.14 -24.02 -14.20
CA PHE A 81 -5.29 -24.47 -13.40
C PHE A 81 -5.40 -23.68 -12.08
N GLY A 82 -4.27 -23.45 -11.39
CA GLY A 82 -4.23 -22.64 -10.18
C GLY A 82 -4.63 -21.18 -10.41
N ALA A 83 -4.14 -20.58 -11.50
CA ALA A 83 -4.53 -19.22 -11.89
C ALA A 83 -6.03 -19.12 -12.20
N LEU A 84 -6.58 -20.11 -12.90
CA LEU A 84 -8.00 -20.21 -13.23
C LEU A 84 -8.88 -20.34 -11.96
N ALA A 85 -8.46 -21.18 -11.01
CA ALA A 85 -9.16 -21.36 -9.73
C ALA A 85 -9.15 -20.07 -8.90
N LYS A 86 -8.00 -19.38 -8.83
CA LYS A 86 -7.88 -18.09 -8.15
C LYS A 86 -8.78 -17.03 -8.80
N ALA A 87 -8.82 -16.96 -10.12
CA ALA A 87 -9.68 -16.03 -10.86
C ALA A 87 -11.16 -16.29 -10.55
N GLN A 88 -11.59 -17.55 -10.53
CA GLN A 88 -12.95 -17.91 -10.15
C GLN A 88 -13.27 -17.47 -8.72
N GLN A 89 -12.39 -17.76 -7.76
CA GLN A 89 -12.60 -17.40 -6.35
C GLN A 89 -12.80 -15.89 -6.18
N LEU A 90 -11.97 -15.06 -6.83
CA LEU A 90 -12.10 -13.61 -6.80
C LEU A 90 -13.41 -13.11 -7.40
N LEU A 91 -13.92 -13.76 -8.46
CA LEU A 91 -15.20 -13.38 -9.09
C LEU A 91 -16.43 -13.91 -8.35
N LEU A 92 -16.26 -14.87 -7.45
CA LEU A 92 -17.31 -15.37 -6.56
C LEU A 92 -17.42 -14.53 -5.28
N ASP A 93 -16.34 -13.90 -4.83
CA ASP A 93 -16.37 -12.94 -3.74
C ASP A 93 -17.05 -11.65 -4.22
N GLN A 94 -18.16 -11.30 -3.58
CA GLN A 94 -18.97 -10.13 -3.93
C GLN A 94 -18.17 -8.83 -3.80
N ASN A 95 -17.34 -8.70 -2.76
CA ASN A 95 -16.60 -7.45 -2.50
C ASN A 95 -15.52 -7.21 -3.57
N GLU A 96 -14.75 -8.24 -3.90
CA GLU A 96 -13.72 -8.17 -4.93
C GLU A 96 -14.33 -7.97 -6.31
N ARG A 97 -15.44 -8.66 -6.60
CA ARG A 97 -16.19 -8.49 -7.84
C ARG A 97 -16.71 -7.06 -7.99
N ASP A 98 -17.32 -6.49 -6.96
CA ASP A 98 -17.86 -5.13 -6.98
C ASP A 98 -16.74 -4.09 -7.14
N TYR A 99 -15.60 -4.31 -6.50
CA TYR A 99 -14.41 -3.48 -6.71
C TYR A 99 -13.97 -3.50 -8.17
N LEU A 100 -13.84 -4.69 -8.78
CA LEU A 100 -13.45 -4.83 -10.18
C LEU A 100 -14.47 -4.18 -11.12
N LEU A 101 -15.77 -4.39 -10.89
CA LEU A 101 -16.84 -3.77 -11.67
C LEU A 101 -16.82 -2.24 -11.54
N SER A 102 -16.52 -1.70 -10.35
CA SER A 102 -16.33 -0.27 -10.16
C SER A 102 -15.17 0.26 -11.01
N GLN A 103 -14.03 -0.43 -11.05
CA GLN A 103 -12.89 -0.03 -11.88
C GLN A 103 -13.23 -0.08 -13.38
N ILE A 104 -13.96 -1.12 -13.80
CA ILE A 104 -14.42 -1.26 -15.19
C ILE A 104 -15.40 -0.14 -15.57
N ASN A 105 -16.31 0.24 -14.67
CA ASN A 105 -17.23 1.35 -14.90
C ASN A 105 -16.48 2.68 -15.00
N SER A 106 -15.49 2.94 -14.13
CA SER A 106 -14.62 4.11 -14.28
C SER A 106 -13.88 4.11 -15.62
N ALA A 107 -13.37 2.97 -16.07
CA ALA A 107 -12.75 2.84 -17.39
C ALA A 107 -13.73 3.18 -18.53
N LYS A 108 -14.97 2.65 -18.47
CA LYS A 108 -16.02 2.93 -19.45
C LYS A 108 -16.39 4.42 -19.48
N GLU A 109 -16.53 5.05 -18.32
CA GLU A 109 -16.85 6.48 -18.20
C GLU A 109 -15.74 7.37 -18.78
N GLU A 110 -14.48 7.06 -18.53
CA GLU A 110 -13.35 7.78 -19.12
C GLU A 110 -13.34 7.69 -20.64
N LEU A 111 -13.60 6.51 -21.21
CA LEU A 111 -13.70 6.33 -22.66
C LEU A 111 -14.89 7.07 -23.25
N ARG A 112 -16.06 7.00 -22.61
CA ARG A 112 -17.24 7.79 -23.01
C ARG A 112 -16.94 9.30 -22.98
N ALA A 113 -16.24 9.77 -21.95
CA ALA A 113 -15.85 11.18 -21.83
C ALA A 113 -14.84 11.59 -22.92
N LYS A 114 -13.86 10.73 -23.23
CA LYS A 114 -12.89 10.93 -24.32
C LYS A 114 -13.61 11.04 -25.67
N ARG A 115 -14.55 10.14 -25.95
CA ARG A 115 -15.36 10.16 -27.17
C ARG A 115 -16.22 11.41 -27.28
N LYS A 116 -16.91 11.79 -26.20
CA LYS A 116 -17.71 13.03 -26.13
C LYS A 116 -16.85 14.28 -26.40
N LYS A 117 -15.60 14.31 -25.95
CA LYS A 117 -14.66 15.40 -26.25
C LYS A 117 -14.24 15.42 -27.73
N GLN A 118 -14.02 14.26 -28.35
CA GLN A 118 -13.71 14.17 -29.79
C GLN A 118 -14.89 14.67 -30.64
N LEU A 119 -16.11 14.20 -30.35
CA LEU A 119 -17.32 14.63 -31.06
C LEU A 119 -17.59 16.14 -30.88
N LYS A 120 -17.18 16.75 -29.77
CA LYS A 120 -17.28 18.21 -29.60
C LYS A 120 -16.33 19.00 -30.49
N LYS A 121 -15.20 18.42 -30.92
CA LYS A 121 -14.21 19.08 -31.77
C LYS A 121 -14.60 19.02 -33.25
N ASP A 122 -15.21 17.93 -33.69
CA ASP A 122 -15.65 17.75 -35.07
C ASP A 122 -17.13 18.11 -35.25
N THR A 123 -17.40 19.31 -35.77
CA THR A 123 -18.78 19.82 -36.00
C THR A 123 -19.62 18.89 -36.89
N ALA A 124 -19.01 18.24 -37.88
CA ALA A 124 -19.67 17.28 -38.78
C ALA A 124 -20.12 15.99 -38.08
N SER A 125 -19.26 15.42 -37.23
CA SER A 125 -19.57 14.22 -36.45
C SER A 125 -20.60 14.50 -35.36
N LYS A 126 -20.62 15.72 -34.81
CA LYS A 126 -21.63 16.18 -33.86
C LYS A 126 -23.03 16.26 -34.48
N ILE A 127 -23.14 16.75 -35.70
CA ILE A 127 -24.41 16.79 -36.45
C ILE A 127 -24.89 15.36 -36.72
N LYS A 128 -24.00 14.47 -37.16
CA LYS A 128 -24.34 13.05 -37.41
C LYS A 128 -24.81 12.31 -36.15
N SER A 129 -24.16 12.54 -35.01
CA SER A 129 -24.55 11.92 -33.73
C SER A 129 -25.86 12.48 -33.16
N LEU A 130 -26.18 13.76 -33.43
CA LEU A 130 -27.43 14.40 -33.00
C LEU A 130 -28.65 13.90 -33.77
N VAL A 131 -28.47 13.54 -35.05
CA VAL A 131 -29.55 13.04 -35.92
C VAL A 131 -29.93 11.58 -35.59
N GLU A 132 -29.00 10.79 -35.06
CA GLU A 132 -29.16 9.33 -34.86
C GLU A 132 -29.44 8.92 -33.39
N GLU A 133 -30.01 9.84 -32.58
CA GLU A 133 -30.38 9.73 -31.16
C GLU A 133 -30.02 8.40 -30.45
N GLY A 134 -28.89 8.39 -29.72
CA GLY A 134 -28.54 7.36 -28.75
C GLY A 134 -28.21 5.95 -29.28
N LYS A 135 -28.63 5.61 -30.51
CA LYS A 135 -28.36 4.31 -31.15
C LYS A 135 -26.92 4.17 -31.58
N TYR A 136 -26.29 5.27 -32.01
CA TYR A 136 -24.89 5.28 -32.45
C TYR A 136 -23.92 4.96 -31.29
N ASP A 137 -24.19 5.50 -30.10
CA ASP A 137 -23.35 5.24 -28.91
C ASP A 137 -23.46 3.78 -28.46
N GLN A 138 -24.66 3.19 -28.49
CA GLN A 138 -24.86 1.77 -28.15
C GLN A 138 -24.21 0.82 -29.15
N GLN A 139 -24.21 1.17 -30.45
CA GLN A 139 -23.51 0.40 -31.47
C GLN A 139 -21.99 0.52 -31.31
N TYR A 140 -21.49 1.71 -31.00
CA TYR A 140 -20.06 1.91 -30.75
C TYR A 140 -19.58 1.15 -29.53
N GLU A 141 -20.33 1.11 -28.44
CA GLU A 141 -19.98 0.33 -27.24
C GLU A 141 -19.94 -1.19 -27.48
N LYS A 142 -20.71 -1.67 -28.47
CA LYS A 142 -20.69 -3.06 -28.92
C LYS A 142 -19.59 -3.33 -29.96
N SER A 143 -18.98 -2.28 -30.53
CA SER A 143 -17.90 -2.41 -31.50
C SER A 143 -16.69 -3.10 -30.87
N GLU A 144 -16.03 -3.94 -31.65
CA GLU A 144 -14.81 -4.63 -31.22
C GLU A 144 -13.71 -3.65 -30.82
N GLU A 145 -13.61 -2.53 -31.54
CA GLU A 145 -12.65 -1.45 -31.24
C GLU A 145 -12.84 -0.90 -29.81
N PHE A 146 -14.10 -0.66 -29.41
CA PHE A 146 -14.40 -0.16 -28.07
C PHE A 146 -14.11 -1.22 -27.00
N GLN A 147 -14.41 -2.49 -27.27
CA GLN A 147 -14.09 -3.57 -26.34
C GLN A 147 -12.57 -3.73 -26.15
N GLN A 148 -11.80 -3.59 -27.23
CA GLN A 148 -10.34 -3.60 -27.17
C GLN A 148 -9.79 -2.38 -26.41
N GLU A 149 -10.28 -1.17 -26.71
CA GLU A 149 -9.87 0.05 -25.99
C GLU A 149 -10.25 -0.03 -24.50
N LEU A 150 -11.43 -0.58 -24.19
CA LEU A 150 -11.88 -0.82 -22.83
C LEU A 150 -10.97 -1.82 -22.10
N LYS A 151 -10.64 -2.95 -22.72
CA LYS A 151 -9.71 -3.94 -22.13
C LYS A 151 -8.36 -3.29 -21.81
N MET A 152 -7.82 -2.50 -22.74
CA MET A 152 -6.56 -1.79 -22.52
C MET A 152 -6.65 -0.77 -21.39
N LYS A 153 -7.75 -0.01 -21.34
CA LYS A 153 -7.96 1.00 -20.30
C LYS A 153 -8.16 0.39 -18.91
N VAL A 154 -8.88 -0.73 -18.83
CA VAL A 154 -9.04 -1.50 -17.59
C VAL A 154 -7.68 -2.02 -17.10
N ARG A 155 -6.84 -2.56 -17.99
CA ARG A 155 -5.48 -2.99 -17.62
C ARG A 155 -4.63 -1.84 -17.07
N GLU A 156 -4.70 -0.66 -17.69
CA GLU A 156 -4.00 0.55 -17.22
C GLU A 156 -4.46 0.94 -15.81
N LEU A 157 -5.77 1.08 -15.60
CA LEU A 157 -6.34 1.48 -14.31
C LEU A 157 -6.04 0.47 -13.21
N LEU A 158 -6.18 -0.84 -13.48
CA LEU A 158 -5.85 -1.88 -12.50
C LEU A 158 -4.37 -1.86 -12.13
N THR A 159 -3.47 -1.66 -13.10
CA THR A 159 -2.03 -1.54 -12.82
C THR A 159 -1.74 -0.34 -11.94
N GLU A 160 -2.36 0.80 -12.24
CA GLU A 160 -2.16 2.05 -11.50
C GLU A 160 -2.71 1.97 -10.08
N GLN A 161 -3.90 1.37 -9.89
CA GLN A 161 -4.49 1.16 -8.57
C GLN A 161 -3.68 0.19 -7.72
N GLU A 162 -3.21 -0.91 -8.31
CA GLU A 162 -2.35 -1.87 -7.60
C GLU A 162 -1.02 -1.22 -7.18
N TRP A 163 -0.43 -0.40 -8.06
CA TRP A 163 0.76 0.38 -7.72
C TRP A 163 0.48 1.35 -6.56
N ARG A 164 -0.64 2.09 -6.60
CA ARG A 164 -1.05 2.99 -5.51
C ARG A 164 -1.27 2.24 -4.20
N ARG A 165 -1.94 1.08 -4.25
CA ARG A 165 -2.20 0.22 -3.08
C ARG A 165 -0.89 -0.23 -2.45
N ARG A 166 0.05 -0.78 -3.24
CA ARG A 166 1.37 -1.20 -2.75
C ARG A 166 2.17 -0.05 -2.17
N LYS A 167 2.18 1.10 -2.85
CA LYS A 167 2.87 2.30 -2.37
C LYS A 167 2.26 2.85 -1.07
N MET A 168 0.94 2.78 -0.92
CA MET A 168 0.26 3.13 0.32
C MET A 168 0.61 2.16 1.44
N GLN A 169 0.58 0.86 1.16
CA GLN A 169 0.92 -0.19 2.13
C GLN A 169 2.36 -0.07 2.64
N MET A 170 3.33 0.23 1.76
CA MET A 170 4.70 0.49 2.19
C MET A 170 4.79 1.67 3.16
N ARG A 171 4.10 2.79 2.86
CA ARG A 171 4.08 3.97 3.75
C ARG A 171 3.46 3.66 5.11
N ILE A 172 2.35 2.92 5.14
CA ILE A 172 1.70 2.50 6.39
C ILE A 172 2.65 1.63 7.21
N SER A 173 3.29 0.62 6.59
CA SER A 173 4.22 -0.27 7.28
C SER A 173 5.44 0.47 7.83
N GLU A 174 5.94 1.49 7.12
CA GLU A 174 7.02 2.35 7.60
C GLU A 174 6.58 3.17 8.82
N GLU A 175 5.38 3.75 8.78
CA GLU A 175 4.80 4.51 9.90
C GLU A 175 4.54 3.63 11.13
N GLU A 176 3.96 2.44 10.94
CA GLU A 176 3.76 1.44 12.00
C GLU A 176 5.09 0.99 12.61
N GLY A 177 6.12 0.81 11.77
CA GLY A 177 7.47 0.47 12.24
C GLY A 177 8.09 1.59 13.09
N ARG A 178 7.90 2.85 12.71
CA ARG A 178 8.35 4.01 13.50
C ARG A 178 7.61 4.09 14.83
N LEU A 179 6.29 3.96 14.81
CA LEU A 179 5.48 4.00 16.02
C LEU A 179 5.87 2.89 17.00
N LYS A 180 6.08 1.67 16.49
CA LYS A 180 6.52 0.54 17.30
C LYS A 180 7.89 0.79 17.94
N LYS A 181 8.82 1.39 17.20
CA LYS A 181 10.13 1.76 17.74
C LYS A 181 10.01 2.80 18.86
N ASP A 182 9.20 3.83 18.67
CA ASP A 182 8.95 4.85 19.70
C ASP A 182 8.29 4.24 20.95
N GLU A 183 7.37 3.28 20.78
CA GLU A 183 6.77 2.53 21.89
C GLU A 183 7.79 1.65 22.64
N GLU A 184 8.71 1.00 21.93
CA GLU A 184 9.78 0.20 22.52
C GLU A 184 10.76 1.09 23.30
N GLU A 185 11.16 2.22 22.73
CA GLU A 185 12.02 3.21 23.39
C GLU A 185 11.34 3.78 24.65
N GLN A 186 10.04 4.08 24.59
CA GLN A 186 9.24 4.48 25.75
C GLN A 186 9.28 3.37 26.81
N LYS A 187 8.95 2.13 26.46
CA LYS A 187 8.95 0.99 27.40
C LYS A 187 10.32 0.80 28.05
N GLU A 188 11.40 0.91 27.28
CA GLU A 188 12.77 0.88 27.82
C GLU A 188 13.05 2.04 28.76
N MET A 189 12.63 3.26 28.40
CA MET A 189 12.78 4.44 29.27
C MET A 189 12.03 4.26 30.60
N TRP A 190 10.79 3.77 30.56
CA TRP A 190 10.01 3.45 31.76
C TRP A 190 10.66 2.32 32.58
N LYS A 191 11.22 1.31 31.91
CA LYS A 191 11.96 0.22 32.56
C LYS A 191 13.22 0.74 33.26
N ARG A 192 14.07 1.51 32.56
CA ARG A 192 15.27 2.14 33.14
C ARG A 192 14.92 3.06 34.31
N LYS A 193 13.83 3.84 34.19
CA LYS A 193 13.36 4.71 35.27
C LYS A 193 12.92 3.89 36.49
N ARG A 194 12.22 2.77 36.29
CA ARG A 194 11.82 1.84 37.35
C ARG A 194 13.04 1.20 38.02
N GLU A 195 13.97 0.67 37.24
CA GLU A 195 15.21 0.06 37.74
C GLU A 195 16.04 1.06 38.55
N HIS A 196 16.19 2.30 38.06
CA HIS A 196 16.87 3.38 38.80
C HIS A 196 16.16 3.75 40.10
N GLU A 197 14.82 3.81 40.11
CA GLU A 197 14.05 4.08 41.33
C GLU A 197 14.22 2.95 42.37
N GLU A 198 14.19 1.70 41.92
CA GLU A 198 14.44 0.53 42.76
C GLU A 198 15.85 0.56 43.36
N GLU A 199 16.88 0.91 42.57
CA GLU A 199 18.24 1.06 43.05
C GLU A 199 18.40 2.25 44.04
N TRP A 200 17.73 3.36 43.76
CA TRP A 200 17.69 4.53 44.65
C TRP A 200 17.03 4.22 45.99
N GLU A 201 15.89 3.53 45.99
CA GLU A 201 15.22 3.07 47.21
C GLU A 201 16.02 1.98 47.92
N GLY A 202 16.68 1.07 47.19
CA GLY A 202 17.58 0.07 47.78
C GLY A 202 18.76 0.70 48.53
N THR A 203 19.25 1.86 48.10
CA THR A 203 20.29 2.63 48.82
C THR A 203 19.74 3.52 49.93
N ARG A 204 18.43 3.57 50.15
CA ARG A 204 17.77 4.43 51.15
C ARG A 204 18.28 4.19 52.56
N GLU A 205 18.34 2.96 53.04
CA GLU A 205 18.80 2.67 54.41
C GLU A 205 20.26 3.13 54.63
N LYS A 206 21.13 2.94 53.63
CA LYS A 206 22.51 3.43 53.69
C LYS A 206 22.55 4.97 53.74
N ARG A 207 21.73 5.64 52.93
CA ARG A 207 21.62 7.11 52.91
C ARG A 207 21.03 7.66 54.22
N VAL A 208 19.97 7.03 54.74
CA VAL A 208 19.32 7.37 56.01
C VAL A 208 20.26 7.13 57.19
N SER A 209 21.01 6.02 57.21
CA SER A 209 22.03 5.75 58.22
C SER A 209 23.11 6.83 58.19
N SER A 210 23.67 7.13 57.01
CA SER A 210 24.67 8.21 56.84
C SER A 210 24.14 9.57 57.33
N TRP A 211 22.87 9.89 57.06
CA TRP A 211 22.24 11.11 57.57
C TRP A 211 21.99 11.09 59.09
N ARG A 212 21.58 9.95 59.66
CA ARG A 212 21.44 9.77 61.12
C ARG A 212 22.79 9.90 61.82
N ASP A 213 23.87 9.37 61.25
CA ASP A 213 25.22 9.47 61.76
C ASP A 213 25.74 10.91 61.70
N PHE A 214 25.43 11.64 60.62
CA PHE A 214 25.70 13.08 60.52
C PHE A 214 24.97 13.88 61.62
N MET A 215 23.69 13.58 61.88
CA MET A 215 22.90 14.24 62.94
C MET A 215 23.40 13.87 64.35
N LYS A 216 23.84 12.62 64.57
CA LYS A 216 24.49 12.19 65.83
C LYS A 216 25.89 12.81 66.00
N GLY A 217 26.53 13.24 64.92
CA GLY A 217 27.80 13.95 64.87
C GLY A 217 27.80 15.38 65.45
N GLY A 218 26.77 15.77 66.20
CA GLY A 218 26.70 17.04 66.94
C GLY A 218 27.71 17.20 68.10
N LYS A 219 28.60 16.22 68.35
CA LYS A 219 29.70 16.35 69.33
C LYS A 219 31.06 16.10 68.65
N LYS A 220 31.80 17.21 68.54
CA LYS A 220 33.15 17.40 67.97
C LYS A 220 34.09 16.18 68.03
N THR A 221 34.60 15.82 66.86
CA THR A 221 36.02 15.45 66.68
C THR A 221 36.64 16.33 65.60
N LYS A 222 37.52 17.25 66.01
CA LYS A 222 38.47 17.92 65.11
C LYS A 222 39.43 16.86 64.54
N LYS A 223 39.38 16.60 63.23
CA LYS A 223 40.57 16.50 62.34
C LYS A 223 40.13 16.26 60.90
N GLY A 224 40.52 17.15 59.99
CA GLY A 224 40.36 16.99 58.54
C GLY A 224 39.58 18.12 57.90
N GLU A 225 40.30 19.01 57.22
CA GLU A 225 39.79 20.11 56.41
C GLU A 225 38.78 19.61 55.38
N ILE A 226 37.49 19.91 55.59
CA ILE A 226 36.42 19.58 54.66
C ILE A 226 36.56 20.50 53.45
N ARG A 227 37.26 20.03 52.42
CA ARG A 227 37.20 20.64 51.09
C ARG A 227 35.83 20.28 50.48
N PRO A 228 35.06 21.24 49.96
CA PRO A 228 33.83 20.93 49.25
C PRO A 228 34.15 19.97 48.11
N PRO A 229 33.37 18.89 47.89
CA PRO A 229 33.54 18.02 46.75
C PRO A 229 33.56 18.88 45.48
N LYS A 230 34.57 18.70 44.61
CA LYS A 230 34.61 19.39 43.32
C LYS A 230 33.28 19.13 42.62
N LEU A 231 32.56 20.21 42.30
CA LEU A 231 31.35 20.17 41.51
C LEU A 231 31.69 19.42 40.22
N LYS A 232 31.21 18.18 40.08
CA LYS A 232 31.31 17.45 38.81
C LYS A 232 30.34 18.14 37.87
N THR A 233 30.86 19.11 37.11
CA THR A 233 30.11 19.95 36.17
C THR A 233 29.63 19.18 34.94
N GLU A 234 29.95 17.89 34.84
CA GLU A 234 29.66 17.08 33.68
C GLU A 234 29.07 15.75 34.15
N ASP A 235 27.78 15.82 34.51
CA ASP A 235 26.91 14.66 34.59
C ASP A 235 26.27 14.53 33.19
N PRO A 236 26.65 13.53 32.36
CA PRO A 236 26.21 13.42 30.97
C PRO A 236 24.68 13.35 30.80
N ASN A 237 23.94 13.11 31.89
CA ASN A 237 22.49 12.95 31.90
C ASN A 237 21.74 14.08 32.63
N LYS A 238 22.41 15.19 33.01
CA LYS A 238 21.77 16.40 33.54
C LYS A 238 22.28 17.64 32.83
N SER A 239 21.56 18.08 31.80
CA SER A 239 21.77 19.37 31.14
C SER A 239 21.21 20.53 31.97
N TYR A 240 21.82 20.85 33.11
CA TYR A 240 21.49 22.09 33.83
C TYR A 240 22.60 23.12 33.62
N VAL A 241 22.36 24.05 32.70
CA VAL A 241 23.25 25.21 32.44
C VAL A 241 22.93 26.30 33.47
N GLN A 242 23.79 26.49 34.47
CA GLN A 242 23.72 27.65 35.35
C GLN A 242 24.21 28.91 34.60
N ARG A 243 23.33 29.92 34.45
CA ARG A 243 23.75 31.26 33.98
C ARG A 243 24.40 32.02 35.15
N PRO A 244 25.54 32.72 34.94
CA PRO A 244 26.21 33.43 36.02
C PRO A 244 25.45 34.69 36.43
N VAL A 245 25.17 34.81 37.73
CA VAL A 245 24.66 36.03 38.38
C VAL A 245 25.82 36.98 38.69
N LYS A 246 25.92 38.09 37.95
CA LYS A 246 26.85 39.19 38.27
C LYS A 246 26.19 40.12 39.32
N ARG A 247 26.72 40.15 40.55
CA ARG A 247 26.50 41.26 41.48
C ARG A 247 27.46 42.39 41.12
N GLY A 248 26.92 43.59 40.92
CA GLY A 248 27.60 44.72 40.28
C GLY A 248 28.61 45.46 41.16
N VAL A 249 29.51 46.16 40.49
CA VAL A 249 30.21 47.37 40.98
C VAL A 249 30.10 48.43 39.89
N PHE A 250 29.88 49.66 40.33
CA PHE A 250 29.49 50.86 39.60
C PHE A 250 30.45 51.33 38.48
N ILE A 251 29.86 51.59 37.32
CA ILE A 251 29.95 52.77 36.43
C ILE A 251 31.24 53.62 36.44
N VAL A 252 31.90 53.68 35.28
CA VAL A 252 32.38 54.94 34.68
C VAL A 252 31.86 54.99 33.24
N VAL A 253 30.91 55.89 32.98
CA VAL A 253 30.38 56.17 31.64
C VAL A 253 31.40 57.00 30.88
N LEU A 254 31.89 56.49 29.75
CA LEU A 254 32.36 57.33 28.65
C LEU A 254 31.32 57.28 27.53
N ILE A 255 30.82 58.46 27.22
CA ILE A 255 29.73 58.81 26.33
C ILE A 255 30.16 58.52 24.89
N GLY A 256 29.28 57.91 24.08
CA GLY A 256 29.56 57.72 22.67
C GLY A 256 28.45 57.00 21.90
N ASN A 257 27.34 57.71 21.67
CA ASN A 257 26.65 57.82 20.37
C ASN A 257 26.51 56.55 19.49
N ILE A 258 25.27 56.10 19.26
CA ILE A 258 24.57 56.25 17.96
C ILE A 258 23.22 55.53 18.01
N LEU A 259 22.20 56.29 17.63
CA LEU A 259 20.82 55.93 17.35
C LEU A 259 20.71 54.72 16.43
N ASN A 260 19.70 53.86 16.65
CA ASN A 260 18.61 53.83 15.68
C ASN A 260 17.32 53.23 16.26
N SER A 261 16.30 54.07 16.13
CA SER A 261 14.92 53.90 16.53
C SER A 261 14.18 53.09 15.47
N VAL A 262 13.44 52.06 15.88
CA VAL A 262 12.29 51.58 15.10
C VAL A 262 11.09 51.55 16.02
N CYS A 263 10.23 52.54 15.79
CA CYS A 263 8.92 52.72 16.40
C CYS A 263 7.97 51.57 16.02
N ILE A 264 7.29 51.02 17.02
CA ILE A 264 6.02 50.30 16.84
C ILE A 264 4.91 51.25 17.31
N PRO A 265 3.85 51.49 16.53
CA PRO A 265 2.80 52.44 16.89
C PRO A 265 1.84 51.90 17.96
N SER A 266 1.55 52.74 18.96
CA SER A 266 0.39 52.66 19.88
C SER A 266 -0.93 52.85 19.10
N ILE A 267 -2.10 52.37 19.55
CA ILE A 267 -3.12 53.01 20.45
C ILE A 267 -4.44 52.19 20.20
N PRO A 268 -5.54 52.18 21.02
CA PRO A 268 -5.75 52.32 22.48
C PRO A 268 -6.58 51.15 23.10
N SER A 269 -6.67 51.12 24.44
CA SER A 269 -7.83 50.60 25.18
C SER A 269 -8.67 51.75 25.73
N ALA A 270 -9.95 51.46 25.88
CA ALA A 270 -11.07 52.30 26.31
C ALA A 270 -10.82 53.14 27.57
N GLU A 271 -11.28 54.40 27.55
CA GLU A 271 -12.53 54.89 28.18
C GLU A 271 -12.95 56.22 27.52
#